data_AF-A0A7S0LN87-F1
#
_entry.id   AF-A0A7S0LN87-F1
#
_cell.length_a   1.000
_cell.length_b   1.000
_cell.length_c   1.000
_cell.angle_alpha   90.00
_cell.angle_beta   90.00
_cell.angle_gamma   90.00
#
_symmetry.space_group_name_H-M   'P 1'
#
loop_
_entity.id
_entity.type
_entity.pdbx_description
1 polymer ?
#
loop_
_entity_poly.entity_id
_entity_poly.type
_entity_poly.pdbx_seq_one_letter_code
_entity_poly.pdbx_strand_id
1 'polypeptide(L)'
;LIDAPKLATDEDMLNFLMLFRQQLFSTVDRLMTAEPQYIIMGMSLETFFGGWEGNKELKAKISERTGLNVATGAEACKVALNKFKAKKISIITPYQEIGDKNVVKFFSEIGFEVVRISGLKCGSATGIAHVPEEWCEEIVRNHLNVPGIDAIIQC
;
A
#
# COMPACT_ATOMS: atom_id res chain seq x y z
N LEU A 1 14.71 -14.40 5.99
CA LEU A 1 14.53 -13.02 6.49
C LEU A 1 14.82 -12.08 5.34
N ILE A 2 14.06 -11.00 5.19
CA ILE A 2 14.34 -9.98 4.18
C ILE A 2 15.38 -9.05 4.78
N ASP A 3 16.60 -9.05 4.27
CA ASP A 3 17.66 -8.16 4.76
C ASP A 3 17.33 -6.73 4.39
N ALA A 4 17.13 -5.87 5.41
CA ALA A 4 16.73 -4.46 5.37
C ALA A 4 17.00 -3.78 4.01
N PRO A 5 16.09 -3.93 3.04
CA PRO A 5 16.42 -3.65 1.66
C PRO A 5 16.34 -2.15 1.44
N LYS A 6 17.23 -1.66 0.57
CA LYS A 6 17.10 -0.34 0.00
C LYS A 6 15.77 -0.27 -0.73
N LEU A 7 15.17 0.93 -0.75
CA LEU A 7 13.99 1.30 -1.51
C LEU A 7 14.25 2.60 -2.30
N ALA A 8 15.54 2.89 -2.58
CA ALA A 8 15.98 4.15 -3.14
C ALA A 8 15.69 4.29 -4.64
N THR A 9 15.42 3.18 -5.32
CA THR A 9 15.16 3.13 -6.76
C THR A 9 13.97 2.22 -7.08
N ASP A 10 13.45 2.31 -8.31
CA ASP A 10 12.43 1.39 -8.80
C ASP A 10 12.92 -0.07 -8.80
N GLU A 11 14.20 -0.30 -9.14
CA GLU A 11 14.83 -1.62 -9.12
C GLU A 11 14.89 -2.19 -7.69
N ASP A 12 15.31 -1.36 -6.73
CA ASP A 12 15.33 -1.71 -5.31
C ASP A 12 13.93 -2.14 -4.83
N MET A 13 12.89 -1.40 -5.22
CA MET A 13 11.50 -1.72 -4.87
C MET A 13 11.04 -3.05 -5.48
N LEU A 14 11.35 -3.31 -6.75
CA LEU A 14 11.00 -4.57 -7.41
C LEU A 14 11.72 -5.77 -6.77
N ASN A 15 13.00 -5.59 -6.42
CA ASN A 15 13.77 -6.60 -5.70
C ASN A 15 13.17 -6.86 -4.30
N PHE A 16 12.77 -5.80 -3.58
CA PHE A 16 12.08 -5.94 -2.30
C PHE A 16 10.78 -6.76 -2.41
N LEU A 17 9.95 -6.48 -3.42
CA LEU A 17 8.71 -7.23 -3.66
C LEU A 17 8.97 -8.70 -3.98
N MET A 18 10.02 -8.99 -4.76
CA MET A 18 10.43 -10.37 -5.04
C MET A 18 10.85 -11.10 -3.75
N LEU A 19 11.72 -10.50 -2.94
CA LEU A 19 12.18 -11.08 -1.66
C LEU A 19 11.00 -11.27 -0.70
N PHE A 20 10.07 -10.31 -0.68
CA PHE A 20 8.85 -10.39 0.11
C PHE A 20 8.00 -11.60 -0.27
N ARG A 21 7.71 -11.78 -1.56
CA ARG A 21 6.91 -12.89 -2.08
C ARG A 21 7.52 -14.26 -1.76
N GLN A 22 8.86 -14.36 -1.72
CA GLN A 22 9.55 -15.58 -1.31
C GLN A 22 9.34 -15.91 0.17
N GLN A 23 9.18 -14.90 1.03
CA GLN A 23 9.02 -15.07 2.48
C GLN A 23 7.56 -15.05 2.95
N LEU A 24 6.63 -14.57 2.12
CA LEU A 24 5.22 -14.40 2.51
C LEU A 24 4.62 -15.69 3.04
N PHE A 25 4.70 -16.77 2.28
CA PHE A 25 4.01 -18.01 2.64
C PHE A 25 4.63 -18.73 3.84
N SER A 26 5.95 -18.70 3.98
CA SER A 26 6.59 -19.22 5.19
C SER A 26 6.26 -18.38 6.42
N THR A 27 6.06 -17.07 6.26
CA THR A 27 5.56 -16.19 7.33
C THR A 27 4.12 -16.53 7.69
N VAL A 28 3.26 -16.77 6.70
CA VAL A 28 1.88 -17.22 6.91
C VAL A 28 1.84 -18.55 7.66
N ASP A 29 2.65 -19.54 7.26
CA ASP A 29 2.70 -20.83 7.96
C ASP A 29 3.08 -20.67 9.44
N ARG A 30 4.06 -19.80 9.73
CA ARG A 30 4.47 -19.49 11.10
C ARG A 30 3.37 -18.77 11.87
N LEU A 31 2.68 -17.82 11.25
CA LEU A 31 1.55 -17.10 11.84
C LEU A 31 0.44 -18.06 12.29
N MET A 32 0.16 -19.11 11.51
CA MET A 32 -0.90 -20.08 11.83
C MET A 32 -0.67 -20.83 13.13
N THR A 33 0.57 -20.89 13.65
CA THR A 33 0.86 -21.48 14.97
C THR A 33 0.24 -20.71 16.14
N ALA A 34 -0.17 -19.45 15.92
CA ALA A 34 -0.89 -18.64 16.90
C ALA A 34 -2.41 -18.84 16.85
N GLU A 35 -2.91 -19.78 16.03
CA GLU A 35 -4.33 -20.09 15.84
C GLU A 35 -5.22 -18.85 15.55
N PRO A 36 -4.85 -17.98 14.60
CA PRO A 36 -5.65 -16.80 14.28
C PRO A 36 -6.99 -17.21 13.65
N GLN A 37 -8.00 -16.37 13.83
CA GLN A 37 -9.32 -16.53 13.19
C GLN A 37 -9.49 -15.66 11.95
N TYR A 38 -8.56 -14.73 11.72
CA TYR A 38 -8.59 -13.78 10.61
C TYR A 38 -7.18 -13.22 10.38
N ILE A 39 -6.83 -12.89 9.13
CA ILE A 39 -5.51 -12.32 8.80
C ILE A 39 -5.68 -10.88 8.30
N ILE A 40 -4.92 -9.96 8.89
CA ILE A 40 -4.81 -8.58 8.41
C ILE A 40 -3.40 -8.40 7.86
N MET A 41 -3.29 -8.04 6.58
CA MET A 41 -2.02 -7.66 5.98
C MET A 41 -1.72 -6.20 6.30
N GLY A 42 -0.99 -5.97 7.40
CA GLY A 42 -0.55 -4.66 7.87
C GLY A 42 0.58 -4.02 7.05
N MET A 43 0.57 -4.20 5.73
CA MET A 43 1.58 -3.69 4.81
C MET A 43 0.92 -3.14 3.54
N SER A 44 1.43 -2.05 3.00
CA SER A 44 0.78 -1.31 1.92
C SER A 44 1.29 -1.67 0.52
N LEU A 45 2.59 -1.57 0.24
CA LEU A 45 3.12 -1.64 -1.14
C LEU A 45 2.66 -2.89 -1.94
N GLU A 46 2.84 -4.10 -1.41
CA GLU A 46 2.44 -5.35 -2.11
C GLU A 46 0.92 -5.38 -2.39
N THR A 47 0.11 -4.77 -1.51
CA THR A 47 -1.35 -4.80 -1.65
C THR A 47 -1.89 -3.85 -2.71
N PHE A 48 -1.09 -2.88 -3.15
CA PHE A 48 -1.38 -2.00 -4.29
C PHE A 48 -0.75 -2.50 -5.60
N PHE A 49 0.29 -3.33 -5.51
CA PHE A 49 1.04 -3.78 -6.68
C PHE A 49 0.23 -4.72 -7.56
N GLY A 50 0.22 -4.47 -8.87
CA GLY A 50 -0.63 -5.21 -9.81
C GLY A 50 -2.09 -4.72 -9.85
N GLY A 51 -2.44 -3.68 -9.09
CA GLY A 51 -3.79 -3.11 -9.09
C GLY A 51 -4.79 -3.95 -8.30
N TRP A 52 -6.08 -3.76 -8.59
CA TRP A 52 -7.18 -4.45 -7.91
C TRP A 52 -7.10 -5.97 -8.06
N GLU A 53 -6.76 -6.46 -9.25
CA GLU A 53 -6.61 -7.89 -9.50
C GLU A 53 -5.43 -8.49 -8.72
N GLY A 54 -4.29 -7.79 -8.68
CA GLY A 54 -3.13 -8.22 -7.89
C GLY A 54 -3.46 -8.38 -6.40
N ASN A 55 -4.23 -7.43 -5.84
CA ASN A 55 -4.72 -7.53 -4.47
C ASN A 55 -5.60 -8.77 -4.23
N LYS A 56 -6.57 -9.02 -5.13
CA LYS A 56 -7.46 -10.18 -5.05
C LYS A 56 -6.71 -11.50 -5.16
N GLU A 57 -5.76 -11.60 -6.10
CA GLU A 57 -4.95 -12.81 -6.28
C GLU A 57 -4.12 -13.13 -5.04
N LEU A 58 -3.48 -12.12 -4.44
CA LEU A 58 -2.70 -12.27 -3.22
C LEU A 58 -3.56 -12.81 -2.08
N LYS A 59 -4.73 -12.20 -1.88
CA LYS A 59 -5.70 -12.65 -0.86
C LYS A 59 -6.15 -14.08 -1.11
N ALA A 60 -6.53 -14.41 -2.35
CA ALA A 60 -7.00 -15.74 -2.70
C ALA A 60 -5.97 -16.81 -2.36
N LYS A 61 -4.68 -16.56 -2.69
CA LYS A 61 -3.59 -17.49 -2.37
C LYS A 61 -3.40 -17.70 -0.86
N ILE A 62 -3.50 -16.63 -0.06
CA ILE A 62 -3.38 -16.74 1.41
C ILE A 62 -4.59 -17.46 1.99
N SER A 63 -5.80 -17.13 1.53
CA SER A 63 -7.04 -17.78 1.97
C SER A 63 -7.09 -19.26 1.59
N GLU A 64 -6.67 -19.63 0.39
CA GLU A 64 -6.58 -21.03 -0.05
C GLU A 64 -5.62 -21.83 0.84
N ARG A 65 -4.48 -21.23 1.23
CA ARG A 65 -3.49 -21.89 2.08
C ARG A 65 -3.93 -22.06 3.54
N THR A 66 -4.67 -21.09 4.07
CA THR A 66 -4.95 -20.99 5.52
C THR A 66 -6.38 -21.37 5.89
N GLY A 67 -7.30 -21.36 4.93
CA GLY A 67 -8.75 -21.41 5.19
C GLY A 67 -9.32 -20.13 5.82
N LEU A 68 -8.52 -19.08 6.01
CA LEU A 68 -8.93 -17.85 6.68
C LEU A 68 -9.24 -16.73 5.69
N ASN A 69 -10.14 -15.85 6.12
CA ASN A 69 -10.39 -14.58 5.43
C ASN A 69 -9.23 -13.60 5.68
N VAL A 70 -8.96 -12.77 4.67
CA VAL A 70 -7.84 -11.82 4.66
C VAL A 70 -8.35 -10.41 4.37
N ALA A 71 -7.89 -9.41 5.14
CA ALA A 71 -8.06 -7.99 4.84
C ALA A 71 -6.72 -7.34 4.46
N THR A 72 -6.77 -6.33 3.60
CA THR A 72 -5.60 -5.54 3.19
C THR A 72 -5.84 -4.05 3.41
N GLY A 73 -4.75 -3.28 3.58
CA GLY A 73 -4.82 -1.82 3.67
C GLY A 73 -5.44 -1.17 2.43
N ALA A 74 -5.15 -1.70 1.23
CA ALA A 74 -5.70 -1.20 -0.03
C ALA A 74 -7.24 -1.34 -0.09
N GLU A 75 -7.80 -2.48 0.33
CA GLU A 75 -9.26 -2.65 0.45
C GLU A 75 -9.88 -1.78 1.54
N ALA A 76 -9.18 -1.59 2.66
CA ALA A 76 -9.64 -0.70 3.72
C ALA A 76 -9.79 0.74 3.19
N CYS A 77 -8.86 1.21 2.34
CA CYS A 77 -8.96 2.52 1.67
C CYS A 77 -10.22 2.59 0.79
N LYS A 78 -10.47 1.56 -0.04
CA LYS A 78 -11.69 1.47 -0.88
C LYS A 78 -12.96 1.58 -0.04
N VAL A 79 -13.05 0.82 1.05
CA VAL A 79 -14.23 0.82 1.93
C VAL A 79 -14.41 2.18 2.60
N ALA A 80 -13.34 2.77 3.11
CA ALA A 80 -13.38 4.08 3.77
C ALA A 80 -13.84 5.18 2.80
N LEU A 81 -13.20 5.31 1.63
CA LEU A 81 -13.55 6.31 0.64
C LEU A 81 -15.01 6.22 0.20
N ASN A 82 -15.53 5.00 -0.01
CA ASN A 82 -16.93 4.81 -0.37
C ASN A 82 -17.89 5.24 0.75
N LYS A 83 -17.53 5.02 2.04
CA LYS A 83 -18.32 5.54 3.17
C LYS A 83 -18.38 7.07 3.19
N PHE A 84 -17.28 7.73 2.86
CA PHE A 84 -17.21 9.19 2.71
C PHE A 84 -17.78 9.70 1.38
N LYS A 85 -18.23 8.81 0.50
CA LYS A 85 -18.74 9.13 -0.85
C LYS A 85 -17.72 9.91 -1.71
N ALA A 86 -16.43 9.72 -1.44
CA ALA A 86 -15.35 10.36 -2.18
C ALA A 86 -15.28 9.83 -3.62
N LYS A 87 -14.85 10.67 -4.55
CA LYS A 87 -14.62 10.36 -5.96
C LYS A 87 -13.27 10.87 -6.44
N LYS A 88 -12.89 12.08 -6.05
CA LYS A 88 -11.63 12.73 -6.39
C LYS A 88 -10.70 12.72 -5.19
N ILE A 89 -9.52 12.15 -5.34
CA ILE A 89 -8.57 11.97 -4.23
C ILE A 89 -7.18 12.51 -4.57
N SER A 90 -6.49 12.98 -3.54
CA SER A 90 -5.05 13.20 -3.58
C SER A 90 -4.34 12.15 -2.71
N ILE A 91 -3.09 11.82 -3.04
CA ILE A 91 -2.37 10.72 -2.39
C ILE A 91 -0.96 11.17 -1.98
N ILE A 92 -0.54 10.82 -0.77
CA ILE A 92 0.87 10.83 -0.35
C ILE A 92 1.33 9.39 -0.16
N THR A 93 2.51 9.07 -0.70
CA THR A 93 3.12 7.74 -0.57
C THR A 93 4.58 7.88 -0.12
N PRO A 94 5.19 6.84 0.46
CA PRO A 94 6.62 6.82 0.68
C PRO A 94 7.44 6.35 -0.54
N TYR A 95 6.80 6.04 -1.67
CA TYR A 95 7.37 5.19 -2.71
C TYR A 95 8.19 5.95 -3.76
N GLN A 96 8.91 5.16 -4.56
CA GLN A 96 9.45 5.58 -5.85
C GLN A 96 8.37 5.56 -6.94
N GLU A 97 8.71 6.04 -8.13
CA GLU A 97 7.77 6.27 -9.23
C GLU A 97 7.00 5.00 -9.66
N ILE A 98 7.65 3.83 -9.65
CA ILE A 98 6.95 2.57 -9.96
C ILE A 98 5.87 2.22 -8.92
N GLY A 99 6.10 2.56 -7.66
CA GLY A 99 5.12 2.38 -6.58
C GLY A 99 3.94 3.32 -6.76
N ASP A 100 4.21 4.60 -7.00
CA ASP A 100 3.19 5.62 -7.28
C ASP A 100 2.30 5.21 -8.45
N LYS A 101 2.88 4.72 -9.55
CA LYS A 101 2.12 4.21 -10.71
C LYS A 101 1.16 3.07 -10.34
N ASN A 102 1.60 2.14 -9.48
CA ASN A 102 0.76 1.04 -9.03
C ASN A 102 -0.36 1.51 -8.08
N VAL A 103 -0.07 2.47 -7.20
CA VAL A 103 -1.09 3.08 -6.33
C VAL A 103 -2.15 3.82 -7.17
N VAL A 104 -1.73 4.63 -8.14
CA VAL A 104 -2.64 5.32 -9.06
C VAL A 104 -3.48 4.31 -9.85
N LYS A 105 -2.86 3.27 -10.39
CA LYS A 105 -3.54 2.18 -11.10
C LYS A 105 -4.61 1.54 -10.21
N PHE A 106 -4.27 1.14 -8.98
CA PHE A 106 -5.19 0.53 -8.05
C PHE A 106 -6.43 1.41 -7.80
N PHE A 107 -6.22 2.68 -7.42
CA PHE A 107 -7.34 3.58 -7.12
C PHE A 107 -8.20 3.89 -8.34
N SER A 108 -7.58 4.00 -9.52
CA SER A 108 -8.30 4.20 -10.79
C SER A 108 -9.19 3.00 -11.13
N GLU A 109 -8.68 1.77 -10.98
CA GLU A 109 -9.43 0.53 -11.27
C GLU A 109 -10.64 0.33 -10.35
N ILE A 110 -10.59 0.84 -9.11
CA ILE A 110 -11.70 0.75 -8.17
C ILE A 110 -12.63 1.98 -8.20
N GLY A 111 -12.44 2.88 -9.18
CA GLY A 111 -13.39 3.95 -9.50
C GLY A 111 -13.14 5.31 -8.85
N PHE A 112 -11.91 5.60 -8.41
CA PHE A 112 -11.53 6.93 -7.92
C PHE A 112 -10.65 7.67 -8.94
N GLU A 113 -10.87 8.98 -9.05
CA GLU A 113 -10.03 9.89 -9.83
C GLU A 113 -8.87 10.37 -8.95
N VAL A 114 -7.64 9.98 -9.28
CA VAL A 114 -6.45 10.48 -8.58
C VAL A 114 -6.04 11.82 -9.17
N VAL A 115 -6.29 12.90 -8.44
CA VAL A 115 -6.04 14.29 -8.87
C VAL A 115 -4.57 14.67 -8.69
N ARG A 116 -3.96 14.28 -7.57
CA ARG A 116 -2.53 14.49 -7.29
C ARG A 116 -1.94 13.32 -6.52
N ILE A 117 -0.67 13.06 -6.76
CA ILE A 117 0.14 12.14 -5.96
C ILE A 117 1.48 12.78 -5.61
N SER A 118 1.95 12.58 -4.39
CA SER A 118 3.29 12.98 -3.93
C SER A 118 3.99 11.78 -3.30
N GLY A 119 5.01 11.28 -3.97
CA GLY A 119 5.91 10.25 -3.43
C GLY A 119 7.07 10.89 -2.67
N LEU A 120 7.24 10.52 -1.39
CA LEU A 120 8.35 10.97 -0.54
C LEU A 120 9.69 10.32 -0.92
N LYS A 121 9.67 9.26 -1.72
CA LYS A 121 10.85 8.56 -2.24
C LYS A 121 11.82 8.13 -1.12
N CYS A 122 11.26 7.59 -0.03
CA CYS A 122 12.05 7.14 1.10
C CYS A 122 13.03 6.03 0.68
N GLY A 123 14.30 6.15 1.10
CA GLY A 123 15.37 5.22 0.68
C GLY A 123 15.34 3.83 1.34
N SER A 124 14.50 3.62 2.36
CA SER A 124 14.35 2.34 3.06
C SER A 124 13.03 2.29 3.85
N ALA A 125 12.59 1.10 4.26
CA ALA A 125 11.40 0.93 5.10
C ALA A 125 11.52 1.62 6.46
N THR A 126 12.72 1.61 7.06
CA THR A 126 12.99 2.36 8.30
C THR A 126 12.99 3.86 8.07
N GLY A 127 13.44 4.32 6.90
CA GLY A 127 13.39 5.72 6.50
C GLY A 127 11.95 6.25 6.44
N ILE A 128 10.99 5.42 6.06
CA ILE A 128 9.55 5.76 6.08
C ILE A 128 9.11 6.12 7.50
N ALA A 129 9.51 5.32 8.50
CA ALA A 129 9.15 5.55 9.90
C ALA A 129 9.81 6.79 10.51
N HIS A 130 10.88 7.31 9.89
CA HIS A 130 11.62 8.48 10.36
C HIS A 130 11.23 9.77 9.63
N VAL A 131 10.26 9.74 8.71
CA VAL A 131 9.78 10.97 8.06
C VAL A 131 9.17 11.88 9.14
N PRO A 132 9.66 13.13 9.29
CA PRO A 132 9.08 14.07 10.24
C PRO A 132 7.61 14.39 9.91
N GLU A 133 6.78 14.51 10.94
CA GLU A 133 5.36 14.83 10.78
C GLU A 133 5.15 16.17 10.05
N GLU A 134 5.96 17.17 10.38
CA GLU A 134 5.97 18.49 9.74
C GLU A 134 6.17 18.44 8.22
N TRP A 135 6.97 17.49 7.70
CA TRP A 135 7.14 17.32 6.25
C TRP A 135 5.89 16.71 5.61
N CYS A 136 5.28 15.73 6.25
CA CYS A 136 4.00 15.18 5.78
C CYS A 136 2.91 16.26 5.79
N GLU A 137 2.83 17.07 6.84
CA GLU A 137 1.87 18.16 6.97
C GLU A 137 2.05 19.21 5.88
N GLU A 138 3.29 19.64 5.62
CA GLU A 138 3.60 20.59 4.55
C GLU A 138 3.09 20.08 3.20
N ILE A 139 3.38 18.82 2.86
CA ILE A 139 2.98 18.21 1.59
C ILE A 139 1.45 18.10 1.49
N VAL A 140 0.81 17.63 2.56
CA VAL A 140 -0.65 17.50 2.61
C VAL A 140 -1.31 18.85 2.40
N ARG A 141 -0.87 19.89 3.11
CA ARG A 141 -1.49 21.23 3.05
C ARG A 141 -1.19 21.99 1.77
N ASN A 142 0.04 21.95 1.29
CA ASN A 142 0.51 22.84 0.22
C ASN A 142 0.51 22.18 -1.16
N HIS A 143 0.56 20.85 -1.23
CA HIS A 143 0.67 20.13 -2.51
C HIS A 143 -0.55 19.26 -2.81
N LEU A 144 -1.19 18.67 -1.80
CA LEU A 144 -2.27 17.71 -2.00
C LEU A 144 -3.66 18.28 -1.77
N ASN A 145 -3.82 19.23 -0.85
CA ASN A 145 -5.09 19.91 -0.59
C ASN A 145 -5.41 20.95 -1.67
N VAL A 146 -6.10 20.52 -2.72
CA VAL A 146 -6.48 21.38 -3.85
C VAL A 146 -7.99 21.49 -4.03
N PRO A 147 -8.50 22.58 -4.65
CA PRO A 147 -9.92 22.71 -4.89
C PRO A 147 -10.51 21.51 -5.65
N GLY A 148 -11.62 20.98 -5.13
CA GLY A 148 -12.41 19.93 -5.79
C GLY A 148 -12.00 18.49 -5.49
N ILE A 149 -11.06 18.24 -4.56
CA ILE A 149 -10.86 16.89 -4.01
C ILE A 149 -11.84 16.61 -2.87
N ASP A 150 -12.17 15.34 -2.68
CA ASP A 150 -13.04 14.86 -1.60
C ASP A 150 -12.24 14.32 -0.42
N ALA A 151 -11.04 13.78 -0.67
CA ALA A 151 -10.20 13.16 0.36
C ALA A 151 -8.71 13.17 0.00
N ILE A 152 -7.88 13.05 1.05
CA ILE A 152 -6.44 12.80 0.94
C ILE A 152 -6.14 11.45 1.57
N ILE A 153 -5.35 10.62 0.88
CA ILE A 153 -4.90 9.31 1.37
C ILE A 153 -3.40 9.33 1.63
N GLN A 154 -3.00 8.81 2.79
CA GLN A 154 -1.62 8.48 3.12
C GLN A 154 -1.48 6.95 3.16
N CYS A 155 -0.69 6.37 2.25
CA CYS A 155 -0.59 4.92 2.05
C CYS A 155 0.79 4.44 1.59
#